data_AF-A0A7H9BLE5-F1
#
_entry.id   AF-A0A7H9BLE5-F1
#
_cell.length_a   1.000
_cell.length_b   1.000
_cell.length_c   1.000
_cell.angle_alpha   90.00
_cell.angle_beta   90.00
_cell.angle_gamma   90.00
#
_symmetry.space_group_name_H-M   'P 1'
#
loop_
_entity.id
_entity.type
_entity.pdbx_description
1 polymer ?
#
loop_
_entity_poly.entity_id
_entity_poly.type
_entity_poly.pdbx_seq_one_letter_code
_entity_poly.pdbx_strand_id
1 'polypeptide(L)'
;MEATQITWQTLPAPHLVAPLDLRTSFTSEEFLKIKAGYIPEEMEEKWFIYYADGWLNFHRSWTGFLIYRLQILQLNNEFSVLDSWVNRDPEQYQCVDVVKDREIVMDVINNLLLARAVTPAVENAIKTAPKKTKVDGQITGLSGEFFVAAELLKRDMQTSLTFGNAKSIDIFSYNQSTNKTFNVQVKSLRKKNWFLISPDRIVRNHIYVFVILNLPGISPQYYIVPGHVFLDTPERFYPGLNDPKMPGVSPKQLAAFENSWEVFLN
;
A
#
# COMPACT_ATOMS: atom_id res chain seq x y z
N MET A 1 15.34 -18.54 6.57
CA MET A 1 16.56 -17.74 6.85
C MET A 1 16.21 -16.81 8.00
N GLU A 2 17.03 -16.70 9.04
CA GLU A 2 16.74 -15.84 10.19
C GLU A 2 17.04 -14.37 9.83
N ALA A 3 16.13 -13.46 10.19
CA ALA A 3 16.32 -12.04 10.00
C ALA A 3 17.32 -11.52 11.03
N THR A 4 18.44 -10.95 10.58
CA THR A 4 19.45 -10.31 11.43
C THR A 4 19.67 -8.88 10.98
N GLN A 5 20.27 -8.03 11.82
CA GLN A 5 20.47 -6.61 11.51
C GLN A 5 21.16 -6.34 10.15
N ILE A 6 21.99 -7.27 9.67
CA ILE A 6 22.72 -7.15 8.40
C ILE A 6 21.98 -7.76 7.20
N THR A 7 20.85 -8.45 7.43
CA THR A 7 20.10 -9.15 6.39
C THR A 7 19.32 -8.20 5.48
N TRP A 8 19.08 -6.96 5.91
CA TRP A 8 18.37 -5.95 5.14
C TRP A 8 18.93 -4.55 5.40
N GLN A 9 18.64 -3.60 4.51
CA GLN A 9 19.02 -2.21 4.71
C GLN A 9 18.28 -1.60 5.89
N THR A 10 19.02 -1.08 6.87
CA THR A 10 18.47 -0.42 8.06
C THR A 10 19.12 0.94 8.29
N LEU A 11 18.38 1.85 8.92
CA LEU A 11 18.86 3.11 9.45
C LEU A 11 18.84 3.08 10.98
N PRO A 12 19.68 3.88 11.65
CA PRO A 12 19.73 3.93 13.12
C PRO A 12 18.42 4.44 13.73
N ALA A 13 18.33 4.34 15.06
CA ALA A 13 17.18 4.87 15.79
C ALA A 13 17.00 6.38 15.54
N PRO A 14 15.76 6.87 15.44
CA PRO A 14 15.46 8.28 15.25
C PRO A 14 15.81 9.10 16.49
N HIS A 15 16.04 10.40 16.32
CA HIS A 15 16.26 11.32 17.43
C HIS A 15 14.99 11.62 18.23
N LEU A 16 13.82 11.52 17.59
CA LEU A 16 12.51 11.76 18.21
C LEU A 16 11.75 10.45 18.35
N VAL A 17 11.54 10.03 19.61
CA VAL A 17 10.74 8.86 19.98
C VAL A 17 9.72 9.23 21.04
N ALA A 18 8.64 8.46 21.12
CA ALA A 18 7.71 8.50 22.24
C ALA A 18 7.48 7.08 22.79
N PRO A 19 7.11 6.94 24.07
CA PRO A 19 6.67 5.67 24.61
C PRO A 19 5.52 5.08 23.79
N LEU A 20 5.66 3.82 23.41
CA LEU A 20 4.56 3.07 22.80
C LEU A 20 3.69 2.44 23.90
N ASP A 21 4.23 2.13 25.07
CA ASP A 21 3.57 1.46 26.21
C ASP A 21 2.76 0.22 25.79
N LEU A 22 3.27 -0.56 24.86
CA LEU A 22 2.66 -1.83 24.47
C LEU A 22 2.90 -2.86 25.58
N ARG A 23 1.82 -3.45 26.11
CA ARG A 23 1.87 -4.52 27.11
C ARG A 23 1.30 -5.80 26.52
N THR A 24 2.16 -6.79 26.33
CA THR A 24 1.77 -8.12 25.82
C THR A 24 2.81 -9.17 26.22
N SER A 25 2.43 -10.44 26.18
CA SER A 25 3.33 -11.58 26.40
C SER A 25 3.14 -12.66 25.33
N PHE A 26 4.17 -13.48 25.17
CA PHE A 26 4.25 -14.54 24.17
C PHE A 26 4.67 -15.84 24.85
N THR A 27 4.13 -16.96 24.34
CA THR A 27 4.62 -18.29 24.75
C THR A 27 6.03 -18.53 24.21
N SER A 28 6.70 -19.57 24.71
CA SER A 28 8.02 -19.96 24.20
C SER A 28 7.99 -20.31 22.70
N GLU A 29 6.94 -20.98 22.21
CA GLU A 29 6.78 -21.32 20.79
C GLU A 29 6.58 -20.08 19.91
N GLU A 30 5.81 -19.11 20.40
CA GLU A 30 5.56 -17.86 19.68
C GLU A 30 6.80 -16.99 19.64
N PHE A 31 7.53 -16.94 20.76
CA PHE A 31 8.77 -16.20 20.83
C PHE A 31 9.83 -16.76 19.87
N LEU A 32 9.88 -18.08 19.64
CA LEU A 32 10.77 -18.66 18.63
C LEU A 32 10.47 -18.14 17.22
N LYS A 33 9.19 -17.99 16.86
CA LYS A 33 8.79 -17.41 15.56
C LYS A 33 9.10 -15.91 15.49
N ILE A 34 8.81 -15.18 16.57
CA ILE A 34 9.14 -13.75 16.67
C ILE A 34 10.64 -13.51 16.54
N LYS A 35 11.45 -14.37 17.18
CA LYS A 35 12.90 -14.29 17.15
C LYS A 35 13.46 -14.54 15.75
N ALA A 36 12.86 -15.46 14.99
CA ALA A 36 13.22 -15.67 13.59
C ALA A 36 13.05 -14.42 12.72
N GLY A 37 12.18 -13.49 13.14
CA GLY A 37 11.92 -12.21 12.49
C GLY A 37 11.23 -12.39 11.13
N TYR A 38 11.38 -11.37 10.28
CA TYR A 38 10.78 -11.34 8.95
C TYR A 38 11.67 -10.55 7.98
N ILE A 39 11.98 -11.19 6.85
CA ILE A 39 12.73 -10.59 5.73
C ILE A 39 11.73 -10.42 4.60
N PRO A 40 11.50 -9.18 4.11
CA PRO A 40 10.61 -8.96 2.98
C PRO A 40 11.23 -9.52 1.69
N GLU A 41 10.40 -10.11 0.84
CA GLU A 41 10.76 -10.58 -0.51
C GLU A 41 10.55 -9.48 -1.56
N GLU A 42 9.54 -8.63 -1.37
CA GLU A 42 9.14 -7.56 -2.30
C GLU A 42 8.89 -6.21 -1.59
N MET A 43 8.87 -5.10 -2.34
CA MET A 43 8.75 -3.75 -1.78
C MET A 43 7.35 -3.46 -1.18
N GLU A 44 6.34 -4.19 -1.62
CA GLU A 44 4.97 -4.18 -1.11
C GLU A 44 4.88 -4.71 0.33
N GLU A 45 5.86 -5.52 0.74
CA GLU A 45 6.01 -6.06 2.08
C GLU A 45 6.69 -5.03 2.98
N LYS A 46 5.88 -4.22 3.65
CA LYS A 46 6.27 -2.94 4.26
C LYS A 46 7.24 -3.03 5.44
N TRP A 47 7.60 -4.23 5.89
CA TRP A 47 8.29 -4.47 7.14
C TRP A 47 9.51 -5.35 6.93
N PHE A 48 10.60 -4.95 7.57
CA PHE A 48 11.74 -5.80 7.89
C PHE A 48 11.83 -5.86 9.42
N ILE A 49 11.89 -7.07 9.98
CA ILE A 49 11.82 -7.28 11.42
C ILE A 49 12.91 -8.24 11.86
N TYR A 50 13.67 -7.87 12.88
CA TYR A 50 14.67 -8.76 13.46
C TYR A 50 14.73 -8.59 14.98
N TYR A 51 15.15 -9.66 15.66
CA TYR A 51 15.39 -9.65 17.09
C TYR A 51 16.90 -9.61 17.37
N ALA A 52 17.35 -8.64 18.15
CA ALA A 52 18.75 -8.51 18.57
C ALA A 52 18.84 -7.83 19.94
N ASP A 53 19.76 -8.28 20.79
CA ASP A 53 20.10 -7.69 22.08
C ASP A 53 18.90 -7.44 23.02
N GLY A 54 17.93 -8.35 23.02
CA GLY A 54 16.72 -8.20 23.83
C GLY A 54 15.59 -7.40 23.17
N TRP A 55 15.81 -6.87 21.96
CA TRP A 55 14.89 -5.99 21.26
C TRP A 55 14.38 -6.58 19.96
N LEU A 56 13.08 -6.51 19.76
CA LEU A 56 12.45 -6.71 18.46
C LEU A 56 12.38 -5.36 17.74
N ASN A 57 12.99 -5.28 16.56
CA ASN A 57 13.17 -4.05 15.80
C ASN A 57 12.29 -4.10 14.55
N PHE A 58 11.45 -3.08 14.35
CA PHE A 58 10.55 -2.98 13.21
C PHE A 58 11.01 -1.85 12.28
N HIS A 59 11.60 -2.23 11.16
CA HIS A 59 12.03 -1.29 10.13
C HIS A 59 11.04 -1.27 8.97
N ARG A 60 10.87 -0.11 8.33
CA ARG A 60 10.26 -0.06 7.00
C ARG A 60 11.21 -0.68 5.99
N SER A 61 10.74 -1.66 5.24
CA SER A 61 11.52 -2.36 4.21
C SER A 61 12.10 -1.42 3.15
N TRP A 62 11.36 -0.35 2.80
CA TRP A 62 11.69 0.55 1.69
C TRP A 62 12.75 1.64 1.98
N THR A 63 13.00 1.95 3.25
CA THR A 63 13.77 3.14 3.68
C THR A 63 14.72 2.79 4.81
N GLY A 64 14.55 1.62 5.44
CA GLY A 64 15.28 1.23 6.62
C GLY A 64 14.90 2.00 7.88
N PHE A 65 13.91 2.91 7.86
CA PHE A 65 13.53 3.67 9.06
C PHE A 65 13.05 2.74 10.16
N LEU A 66 13.66 2.85 11.35
CA LEU A 66 13.23 2.16 12.54
C LEU A 66 11.97 2.84 13.09
N ILE A 67 10.84 2.15 13.04
CA ILE A 67 9.54 2.72 13.43
C ILE A 67 9.18 2.30 14.85
N TYR A 68 9.37 1.03 15.21
CA TYR A 68 9.03 0.50 16.52
C TYR A 68 10.17 -0.33 17.09
N ARG A 69 10.30 -0.30 18.41
CA ARG A 69 11.14 -1.23 19.17
C ARG A 69 10.40 -1.73 20.39
N LEU A 70 10.50 -3.04 20.61
CA LEU A 70 9.92 -3.72 21.77
C LEU A 70 11.03 -4.46 22.51
N GLN A 71 11.26 -4.14 23.78
CA GLN A 71 12.15 -4.92 24.63
C GLN A 71 11.39 -6.12 25.17
N ILE A 72 11.84 -7.31 24.82
CA ILE A 72 11.19 -8.56 25.23
C ILE A 72 12.13 -9.27 26.20
N LEU A 73 11.64 -9.52 27.41
CA LEU A 73 12.35 -10.26 28.45
C LEU A 73 11.59 -11.53 28.80
N GLN A 74 12.34 -12.58 29.10
CA GLN A 74 11.76 -13.78 29.69
C GLN A 74 11.46 -13.52 31.16
N LEU A 75 10.19 -13.68 31.53
CA LEU A 75 9.70 -13.65 32.91
C LEU A 75 9.03 -14.99 33.19
N ASN A 76 9.67 -15.83 34.02
CA ASN A 76 9.26 -17.22 34.26
C ASN A 76 9.22 -18.04 32.94
N ASN A 77 8.05 -18.56 32.59
CA ASN A 77 7.82 -19.38 31.38
C ASN A 77 7.23 -18.57 30.20
N GLU A 78 7.12 -17.25 30.32
CA GLU A 78 6.58 -16.35 29.29
C GLU A 78 7.59 -15.28 28.89
N PHE A 79 7.42 -14.75 27.68
CA PHE A 79 8.21 -13.65 27.14
C PHE A 79 7.37 -12.39 27.06
N SER A 80 7.69 -11.38 27.86
CA SER A 80 6.87 -10.17 28.01
C SER A 80 7.56 -8.94 27.47
N VAL A 81 6.77 -8.05 26.86
CA VAL A 81 7.25 -6.71 26.47
C VAL A 81 7.38 -5.85 27.73
N LEU A 82 8.62 -5.51 28.11
CA LEU A 82 8.94 -4.67 29.27
C LEU A 82 8.93 -3.18 28.91
N ASP A 83 9.54 -2.86 27.77
CA ASP A 83 9.65 -1.50 27.27
C ASP A 83 9.31 -1.46 25.78
N SER A 84 8.77 -0.33 25.34
CA SER A 84 8.47 -0.13 23.93
C SER A 84 8.38 1.34 23.57
N TRP A 85 8.89 1.67 22.39
CA TRP A 85 8.84 3.01 21.87
C TRP A 85 8.55 3.04 20.37
N VAL A 86 8.09 4.20 19.93
CA VAL A 86 7.72 4.49 18.55
C VAL A 86 8.42 5.74 18.05
N ASN A 87 8.83 5.71 16.80
CA ASN A 87 9.40 6.84 16.07
C ASN A 87 8.38 7.99 15.98
N ARG A 88 8.82 9.21 16.27
CA ARG A 88 8.03 10.44 16.17
C ARG A 88 8.72 11.53 15.36
N ASP A 89 9.76 11.17 14.61
CA ASP A 89 10.33 12.04 13.60
C ASP A 89 9.34 12.15 12.43
N PRO A 90 8.73 13.34 12.20
CA PRO A 90 7.69 13.51 11.18
C PRO A 90 8.22 13.33 9.75
N GLU A 91 9.53 13.43 9.52
CA GLU A 91 10.14 13.16 8.22
C GLU A 91 10.24 11.66 7.93
N GLN A 92 10.24 10.82 8.98
CA GLN A 92 10.36 9.37 8.88
C GLN A 92 9.02 8.65 9.08
N TYR A 93 8.16 9.16 9.96
CA TYR A 93 6.91 8.51 10.33
C TYR A 93 5.77 9.50 10.63
N GLN A 94 4.74 9.47 9.77
CA GLN A 94 3.64 10.45 9.81
C GLN A 94 2.51 10.09 10.80
N CYS A 95 2.49 8.87 11.36
CA CYS A 95 1.46 8.54 12.34
C CYS A 95 1.80 9.18 13.69
N VAL A 96 0.86 9.95 14.22
CA VAL A 96 0.97 10.64 15.52
C VAL A 96 0.06 10.04 16.60
N ASP A 97 -0.70 9.01 16.26
CA ASP A 97 -1.66 8.34 17.16
C ASP A 97 -1.06 7.04 17.72
N VAL A 98 -0.67 7.09 18.99
CA VAL A 98 -0.05 5.96 19.71
C VAL A 98 -0.97 4.74 19.84
N VAL A 99 -2.29 4.95 19.92
CA VAL A 99 -3.24 3.83 20.02
C VAL A 99 -3.25 3.05 18.70
N LYS A 100 -3.23 3.78 17.58
CA LYS A 100 -3.13 3.17 16.25
C LYS A 100 -1.79 2.48 16.02
N ASP A 101 -0.71 3.02 16.57
CA ASP A 101 0.61 2.38 16.50
C ASP A 101 0.63 1.02 17.19
N ARG A 102 0.03 0.91 18.39
CA ARG A 102 -0.09 -0.37 19.10
C ARG A 102 -0.82 -1.43 18.27
N GLU A 103 -1.88 -1.03 17.58
CA GLU A 103 -2.64 -1.94 16.70
C GLU A 103 -1.80 -2.41 15.52
N ILE A 104 -1.09 -1.49 14.87
CA ILE A 104 -0.21 -1.85 13.75
C ILE A 104 0.84 -2.86 14.20
N VAL A 105 1.48 -2.62 15.35
CA VAL A 105 2.50 -3.54 15.89
C VAL A 105 1.89 -4.92 16.18
N MET A 106 0.74 -4.97 16.85
CA MET A 106 0.08 -6.24 17.17
C MET A 106 -0.41 -6.99 15.94
N ASP A 107 -0.94 -6.30 14.93
CA ASP A 107 -1.36 -6.91 13.67
C ASP A 107 -0.17 -7.51 12.93
N VAL A 108 0.96 -6.81 12.90
CA VAL A 108 2.19 -7.31 12.29
C VAL A 108 2.70 -8.54 13.03
N ILE A 109 2.75 -8.52 14.37
CA ILE A 109 3.19 -9.69 15.14
C ILE A 109 2.26 -10.89 14.89
N ASN A 110 0.95 -10.70 15.00
CA ASN A 110 0.00 -11.80 14.89
C ASN A 110 -0.07 -12.41 13.49
N ASN A 111 -0.14 -11.56 12.46
CA ASN A 111 -0.37 -12.02 11.09
C ASN A 111 0.94 -12.35 10.37
N LEU A 112 1.99 -11.55 10.58
CA LEU A 112 3.25 -11.69 9.85
C LEU A 112 4.23 -12.64 10.56
N LEU A 113 4.42 -12.48 11.87
CA LEU A 113 5.41 -13.28 12.62
C LEU A 113 4.84 -14.60 13.13
N LEU A 114 3.61 -14.58 13.66
CA LEU A 114 3.02 -15.77 14.29
C LEU A 114 2.16 -16.60 13.33
N ALA A 115 1.73 -16.00 12.21
CA ALA A 115 0.77 -16.57 11.26
C ALA A 115 -0.47 -17.13 11.97
N ARG A 116 -0.95 -16.45 13.02
CA ARG A 116 -2.14 -16.88 13.76
C ARG A 116 -3.33 -16.75 12.81
N ALA A 117 -3.89 -17.88 12.37
CA ALA A 117 -5.12 -17.90 11.60
C ALA A 117 -6.21 -17.16 12.37
N VAL A 118 -6.91 -16.25 11.70
CA VAL A 118 -8.06 -15.53 12.29
C VAL A 118 -9.11 -16.57 12.64
N THR A 119 -9.39 -16.77 13.92
CA THR A 119 -10.48 -17.66 14.34
C THR A 119 -11.83 -16.96 14.18
N PRO A 120 -12.91 -17.68 13.81
CA PRO A 120 -14.24 -17.10 13.59
C PRO A 120 -14.83 -16.36 14.80
N ALA A 121 -14.37 -16.70 16.02
CA ALA A 121 -14.82 -16.05 17.26
C ALA A 121 -14.26 -14.62 17.43
N VAL A 122 -13.02 -14.38 16.99
CA VAL A 122 -12.39 -13.05 17.04
C VAL A 122 -13.01 -12.12 15.98
N GLU A 123 -13.42 -12.68 14.85
CA GLU A 123 -14.12 -11.94 13.79
C GLU A 123 -15.45 -11.31 14.27
N ASN A 124 -16.14 -11.95 15.21
CA ASN A 124 -17.40 -11.45 15.76
C ASN A 124 -17.22 -10.38 16.84
N ALA A 125 -16.11 -10.38 17.58
CA ALA A 125 -15.81 -9.36 18.59
C ALA A 125 -15.22 -8.06 18.01
N ILE A 126 -14.50 -8.13 16.88
CA ILE A 126 -13.94 -6.97 16.18
C ILE A 126 -15.06 -6.10 15.54
N LYS A 127 -16.23 -6.66 15.28
CA LYS A 127 -17.36 -5.96 14.62
C LYS A 127 -18.06 -4.91 15.52
N THR A 128 -17.73 -4.78 16.80
CA THR A 128 -18.52 -3.95 17.75
C THR A 128 -17.80 -2.75 18.40
N ALA A 129 -16.56 -2.42 18.05
CA ALA A 129 -15.91 -1.16 18.47
C ALA A 129 -15.48 -0.31 17.25
N PRO A 130 -15.84 0.98 17.14
CA PRO A 130 -15.71 1.71 15.88
C PRO A 130 -14.30 2.27 15.70
N LYS A 131 -13.50 1.62 14.85
CA LYS A 131 -12.35 2.23 14.17
C LYS A 131 -12.62 2.35 12.68
N LYS A 132 -12.30 3.51 12.10
CA LYS A 132 -12.38 3.73 10.65
C LYS A 132 -11.41 2.77 9.96
N THR A 133 -11.96 1.68 9.44
CA THR A 133 -11.29 0.67 8.64
C THR A 133 -10.60 1.33 7.45
N LYS A 134 -9.27 1.17 7.36
CA LYS A 134 -8.54 1.57 6.16
C LYS A 134 -8.97 0.60 5.07
N VAL A 135 -9.63 1.12 4.03
CA VAL A 135 -10.20 0.28 2.98
C VAL A 135 -9.08 -0.47 2.26
N ASP A 136 -9.32 -1.76 2.00
CA ASP A 136 -8.40 -2.62 1.27
C ASP A 136 -8.02 -2.01 -0.09
N GLY A 137 -6.71 -1.90 -0.32
CA GLY A 137 -6.15 -1.38 -1.57
C GLY A 137 -6.49 -2.28 -2.75
N GLN A 138 -6.56 -3.59 -2.55
CA GLN A 138 -6.93 -4.55 -3.59
C GLN A 138 -8.39 -4.37 -4.00
N ILE A 139 -9.31 -4.29 -3.02
CA ILE A 139 -10.73 -3.98 -3.31
C ILE A 139 -10.86 -2.64 -4.02
N THR A 140 -10.06 -1.64 -3.64
CA THR A 140 -10.07 -0.31 -4.28
C THR A 140 -9.58 -0.35 -5.72
N GLY A 141 -8.47 -1.04 -5.99
CA GLY A 141 -7.94 -1.26 -7.33
C GLY A 141 -8.96 -1.97 -8.21
N LEU A 142 -9.40 -3.14 -7.77
CA LEU A 142 -10.35 -3.99 -8.47
C LEU A 142 -11.70 -3.27 -8.73
N SER A 143 -12.19 -2.48 -7.77
CA SER A 143 -13.40 -1.67 -7.97
C SER A 143 -13.24 -0.70 -9.14
N GLY A 144 -12.09 0.00 -9.22
CA GLY A 144 -11.85 0.93 -10.32
C GLY A 144 -11.70 0.22 -11.67
N GLU A 145 -11.03 -0.93 -11.71
CA GLU A 145 -10.95 -1.75 -12.92
C GLU A 145 -12.33 -2.15 -13.44
N PHE A 146 -13.22 -2.62 -12.55
CA PHE A 146 -14.60 -2.95 -12.92
C PHE A 146 -15.40 -1.74 -13.41
N PHE A 147 -15.27 -0.58 -12.75
CA PHE A 147 -15.94 0.64 -13.20
C PHE A 147 -15.44 1.10 -14.58
N VAL A 148 -14.13 1.05 -14.82
CA VAL A 148 -13.55 1.40 -16.12
C VAL A 148 -14.00 0.40 -17.19
N ALA A 149 -13.97 -0.90 -16.89
CA ALA A 149 -14.45 -1.91 -17.81
C ALA A 149 -15.93 -1.69 -18.17
N ALA A 150 -16.78 -1.36 -17.20
CA ALA A 150 -18.18 -1.04 -17.44
C ALA A 150 -18.36 0.22 -18.33
N GLU A 151 -17.56 1.28 -18.12
CA GLU A 151 -17.59 2.46 -18.96
C GLU A 151 -17.15 2.18 -20.40
N LEU A 152 -16.13 1.34 -20.60
CA LEU A 152 -15.69 0.93 -21.94
C LEU A 152 -16.74 0.05 -22.63
N LEU A 153 -17.33 -0.91 -21.91
CA LEU A 153 -18.41 -1.75 -22.44
C LEU A 153 -19.65 -0.94 -22.84
N LYS A 154 -20.01 0.09 -22.06
CA LYS A 154 -21.10 1.03 -22.41
C LYS A 154 -20.84 1.84 -23.68
N ARG A 155 -19.61 1.86 -24.17
CA ARG A 155 -19.18 2.53 -25.41
C ARG A 155 -18.90 1.52 -26.53
N ASP A 156 -19.52 0.34 -26.44
CA ASP A 156 -19.43 -0.74 -27.42
C ASP A 156 -18.00 -1.28 -27.65
N MET A 157 -17.12 -1.14 -26.65
CA MET A 157 -15.77 -1.69 -26.72
C MET A 157 -15.71 -3.07 -26.06
N GLN A 158 -15.26 -4.07 -26.82
CA GLN A 158 -15.06 -5.42 -26.30
C GLN A 158 -13.90 -5.43 -25.30
N THR A 159 -14.22 -5.62 -24.02
CA THR A 159 -13.29 -5.38 -22.92
C THR A 159 -13.08 -6.64 -22.09
N SER A 160 -11.82 -6.92 -21.74
CA SER A 160 -11.39 -8.07 -20.93
C SER A 160 -10.49 -7.62 -19.78
N LEU A 161 -10.82 -8.06 -18.57
CA LEU A 161 -10.01 -7.87 -17.37
C LEU A 161 -8.95 -8.95 -17.27
N THR A 162 -7.82 -8.59 -16.69
CA THR A 162 -6.70 -9.51 -16.55
C THR A 162 -6.48 -9.85 -15.06
N PHE A 163 -6.46 -11.15 -14.72
CA PHE A 163 -6.24 -11.61 -13.34
C PHE A 163 -4.82 -12.17 -13.13
N GLY A 164 -4.14 -11.81 -12.04
CA GLY A 164 -2.85 -12.37 -11.61
C GLY A 164 -1.77 -11.31 -11.32
N ASN A 165 -0.76 -11.68 -10.51
CA ASN A 165 0.22 -10.73 -9.92
C ASN A 165 1.31 -10.21 -10.87
N ALA A 166 1.47 -10.77 -12.07
CA ALA A 166 2.59 -10.44 -12.99
C ALA A 166 2.20 -9.49 -14.14
N LYS A 167 1.06 -8.79 -14.06
CA LYS A 167 0.49 -8.13 -15.24
C LYS A 167 0.93 -6.67 -15.35
N SER A 168 1.51 -6.33 -16.50
CA SER A 168 1.83 -4.95 -16.89
C SER A 168 0.61 -4.18 -17.43
N ILE A 169 -0.54 -4.84 -17.55
CA ILE A 169 -1.78 -4.34 -18.18
C ILE A 169 -2.96 -4.83 -17.35
N ASP A 170 -3.89 -3.96 -16.98
CA ASP A 170 -5.05 -4.32 -16.16
C ASP A 170 -6.25 -4.73 -17.05
N ILE A 171 -6.49 -3.96 -18.12
CA ILE A 171 -7.60 -4.13 -19.05
C ILE A 171 -7.10 -4.15 -20.50
N PHE A 172 -7.61 -5.11 -21.27
CA PHE A 172 -7.57 -5.05 -22.74
C PHE A 172 -8.93 -4.58 -23.25
N SER A 173 -8.95 -3.59 -24.15
CA SER A 173 -10.18 -3.10 -24.76
C SER A 173 -10.02 -3.00 -26.27
N TYR A 174 -10.93 -3.63 -27.02
CA TYR A 174 -10.94 -3.67 -28.47
C TYR A 174 -12.12 -2.87 -29.00
N ASN A 175 -11.83 -1.86 -29.81
CA ASN A 175 -12.83 -1.06 -30.50
C ASN A 175 -13.05 -1.62 -31.92
N GLN A 176 -14.21 -2.21 -32.14
CA GLN A 176 -14.57 -2.83 -33.42
C GLN A 176 -14.68 -1.82 -34.57
N SER A 177 -15.11 -0.58 -34.27
CA SER A 177 -15.31 0.45 -35.30
C SER A 177 -13.99 0.97 -35.88
N THR A 178 -12.94 0.99 -35.07
CA THR A 178 -11.60 1.47 -35.47
C THR A 178 -10.62 0.32 -35.74
N ASN A 179 -11.00 -0.92 -35.42
CA ASN A 179 -10.15 -2.11 -35.46
C ASN A 179 -8.86 -1.94 -34.62
N LYS A 180 -8.99 -1.30 -33.44
CA LYS A 180 -7.85 -1.02 -32.54
C LYS A 180 -8.01 -1.70 -31.19
N THR A 181 -6.90 -2.20 -30.67
CA THR A 181 -6.78 -2.72 -29.31
C THR A 181 -6.00 -1.75 -28.44
N PHE A 182 -6.53 -1.48 -27.26
CA PHE A 182 -5.97 -0.59 -26.27
C PHE A 182 -5.57 -1.39 -25.03
N ASN A 183 -4.35 -1.13 -24.57
CA ASN A 183 -3.85 -1.64 -23.30
C ASN A 183 -4.08 -0.56 -22.25
N VAL A 184 -4.86 -0.88 -21.22
CA VAL A 184 -5.33 0.08 -20.24
C VAL A 184 -4.77 -0.27 -18.87
N GLN A 185 -4.20 0.74 -18.21
CA GLN A 185 -3.75 0.66 -16.83
C GLN A 185 -4.63 1.55 -15.96
N VAL A 186 -5.10 1.03 -14.84
CA VAL A 186 -6.05 1.69 -13.94
C VAL A 186 -5.38 2.05 -12.62
N LYS A 187 -5.63 3.27 -12.13
CA LYS A 187 -5.19 3.72 -10.81
C LYS A 187 -6.39 4.29 -10.06
N SER A 188 -6.66 3.75 -8.87
CA SER A 188 -7.93 4.00 -8.16
C SER A 188 -7.72 4.59 -6.77
N LEU A 189 -8.53 5.58 -6.44
CA LEU A 189 -8.64 6.19 -5.11
C LEU A 189 -10.11 6.25 -4.69
N ARG A 190 -10.39 6.24 -3.38
CA ARG A 190 -11.77 6.43 -2.87
C ARG A 190 -12.15 7.88 -2.63
N LYS A 191 -11.14 8.74 -2.50
CA LYS A 191 -11.27 10.18 -2.29
C LYS A 191 -10.11 10.88 -2.98
N LYS A 192 -10.27 12.17 -3.29
CA LYS A 192 -9.21 13.00 -3.89
C LYS A 192 -7.90 12.87 -3.09
N ASN A 193 -6.86 12.39 -3.75
CA ASN A 193 -5.49 12.28 -3.27
C ASN A 193 -4.56 12.12 -4.49
N TRP A 194 -3.26 11.99 -4.27
CA TRP A 194 -2.28 11.70 -5.30
C TRP A 194 -2.37 10.24 -5.78
N PHE A 195 -2.36 10.05 -7.09
CA PHE A 195 -2.20 8.75 -7.73
C PHE A 195 -0.72 8.47 -7.93
N LEU A 196 -0.21 7.42 -7.28
CA LEU A 196 1.19 7.03 -7.41
C LEU A 196 1.45 6.34 -8.75
N ILE A 197 2.44 6.83 -9.48
CA ILE A 197 2.89 6.31 -10.77
C ILE A 197 4.39 6.57 -10.92
N SER A 198 5.17 5.51 -11.20
CA SER A 198 6.60 5.63 -11.47
C SER A 198 6.80 6.01 -12.94
N PRO A 199 7.54 7.10 -13.24
CA PRO A 199 7.80 7.54 -14.61
C PRO A 199 8.49 6.48 -15.45
N ASP A 200 9.39 5.71 -14.84
CA ASP A 200 10.19 4.66 -15.50
C ASP A 200 9.35 3.45 -15.94
N ARG A 201 8.17 3.30 -15.35
CA ARG A 201 7.20 2.23 -15.68
C ARG A 201 6.12 2.69 -16.65
N ILE A 202 6.16 3.94 -17.12
CA ILE A 202 5.16 4.45 -18.06
C ILE A 202 5.43 3.87 -19.44
N VAL A 203 4.41 3.18 -19.99
CA VAL A 203 4.47 2.63 -21.33
C VAL A 203 3.77 3.59 -22.29
N ARG A 204 4.50 4.07 -23.29
CA ARG A 204 4.06 5.08 -24.27
C ARG A 204 2.68 4.78 -24.89
N ASN A 205 2.46 3.51 -25.26
CA ASN A 205 1.25 3.07 -25.98
C ASN A 205 0.15 2.53 -25.05
N HIS A 206 0.27 2.70 -23.73
CA HIS A 206 -0.83 2.39 -22.81
C HIS A 206 -1.73 3.61 -22.62
N ILE A 207 -2.97 3.37 -22.23
CA ILE A 207 -3.88 4.40 -21.75
C ILE A 207 -4.00 4.25 -20.24
N TYR A 208 -3.80 5.34 -19.51
CA TYR A 208 -3.90 5.39 -18.06
C TYR A 208 -5.25 5.99 -17.67
N VAL A 209 -6.06 5.23 -16.93
CA VAL A 209 -7.34 5.70 -16.42
C VAL A 209 -7.26 5.85 -14.91
N PHE A 210 -7.37 7.09 -14.44
CA PHE A 210 -7.36 7.43 -13.02
C PHE A 210 -8.80 7.59 -12.53
N VAL A 211 -9.13 6.84 -11.48
CA VAL A 211 -10.50 6.74 -10.96
C VAL A 211 -10.58 7.25 -9.53
N ILE A 212 -11.48 8.18 -9.27
CA ILE A 212 -11.90 8.51 -7.90
C ILE A 212 -13.29 7.92 -7.67
N LEU A 213 -13.34 6.81 -6.93
CA LEU A 213 -14.55 6.01 -6.72
C LEU A 213 -15.66 6.74 -5.95
N ASN A 214 -15.30 7.76 -5.16
CA ASN A 214 -16.20 8.45 -4.24
C ASN A 214 -16.88 7.49 -3.23
N LEU A 215 -17.84 8.02 -2.47
CA LEU A 215 -18.68 7.21 -1.57
C LEU A 215 -19.71 6.40 -2.38
N PRO A 216 -20.16 5.23 -1.89
CA PRO A 216 -21.26 4.50 -2.51
C PRO A 216 -22.47 5.40 -2.77
N GLY A 217 -23.08 5.28 -3.96
CA GLY A 217 -24.17 6.14 -4.41
C GLY A 217 -23.73 7.44 -5.10
N ILE A 218 -22.44 7.79 -5.04
CA ILE A 218 -21.85 8.89 -5.81
C ILE A 218 -21.09 8.31 -7.00
N SER A 219 -21.32 8.86 -8.19
CA SER A 219 -20.65 8.39 -9.40
C SER A 219 -19.14 8.59 -9.30
N PRO A 220 -18.32 7.65 -9.82
CA PRO A 220 -16.87 7.84 -9.90
C PRO A 220 -16.50 9.01 -10.83
N GLN A 221 -15.33 9.60 -10.60
CA GLN A 221 -14.69 10.57 -11.51
C GLN A 221 -13.56 9.88 -12.26
N TYR A 222 -13.42 10.19 -13.54
CA TYR A 222 -12.45 9.56 -14.43
C TYR A 222 -11.56 10.60 -15.08
N TYR A 223 -10.25 10.31 -15.14
CA TYR A 223 -9.29 11.07 -15.93
C TYR A 223 -8.53 10.10 -16.83
N ILE A 224 -8.52 10.36 -18.14
CA ILE A 224 -8.01 9.42 -19.15
C ILE A 224 -6.82 10.05 -19.85
N VAL A 225 -5.62 9.48 -19.66
CA VAL A 225 -4.37 10.04 -20.16
C VAL A 225 -3.62 9.00 -20.99
N PRO A 226 -3.34 9.27 -22.28
CA PRO A 226 -2.43 8.44 -23.06
C PRO A 226 -1.01 8.46 -22.48
N GLY A 227 -0.33 7.31 -22.46
CA GLY A 227 1.00 7.14 -21.87
C GLY A 227 2.04 8.09 -22.45
N HIS A 228 1.99 8.33 -23.76
CA HIS A 228 2.88 9.27 -24.44
C HIS A 228 2.79 10.70 -23.90
N VAL A 229 1.63 11.13 -23.38
CA VAL A 229 1.48 12.49 -22.81
C VAL A 229 2.35 12.68 -21.58
N PHE A 230 2.52 11.65 -20.73
CA PHE A 230 3.43 11.72 -19.59
C PHE A 230 4.90 11.81 -20.02
N LEU A 231 5.25 11.17 -21.15
CA LEU A 231 6.61 11.11 -21.65
C LEU A 231 6.99 12.35 -22.48
N ASP A 232 6.04 12.88 -23.24
CA ASP A 232 6.25 14.00 -24.16
C ASP A 232 6.09 15.36 -23.46
N THR A 233 5.27 15.42 -22.40
CA THR A 233 5.01 16.64 -21.62
C THR A 233 5.10 16.42 -20.10
N PRO A 234 6.20 15.86 -19.57
CA PRO A 234 6.33 15.50 -18.16
C PRO A 234 6.20 16.72 -17.22
N GLU A 235 6.61 17.91 -17.68
CA GLU A 235 6.54 19.17 -16.94
C GLU A 235 5.11 19.55 -16.52
N ARG A 236 4.10 19.11 -17.27
CA ARG A 236 2.68 19.29 -16.91
C ARG A 236 2.31 18.60 -15.60
N PHE A 237 3.05 17.54 -15.26
CA PHE A 237 2.80 16.71 -14.09
C PHE A 237 3.79 16.98 -12.94
N TYR A 238 4.66 17.99 -13.08
CA TYR A 238 5.57 18.42 -12.02
C TYR A 238 4.86 19.29 -10.98
N PRO A 239 5.39 19.35 -9.73
CA PRO A 239 6.56 18.58 -9.25
C PRO A 239 6.27 17.10 -8.98
N GLY A 240 4.99 16.69 -8.90
CA GLY A 240 4.61 15.36 -8.43
C GLY A 240 5.20 14.19 -9.21
N LEU A 241 5.22 14.24 -10.53
CA LEU A 241 5.78 13.15 -11.35
C LEU A 241 7.31 13.02 -11.19
N ASN A 242 7.98 14.11 -10.76
CA ASN A 242 9.43 14.13 -10.49
C ASN A 242 9.75 14.02 -8.98
N ASP A 243 8.77 13.65 -8.16
CA ASP A 243 9.04 13.44 -6.74
C ASP A 243 9.98 12.23 -6.58
N PRO A 244 11.14 12.39 -5.90
CA PRO A 244 12.16 11.36 -5.83
C PRO A 244 11.77 10.16 -4.95
N LYS A 245 10.72 10.28 -4.13
CA LYS A 245 10.27 9.22 -3.20
C LYS A 245 8.91 8.64 -3.60
N MET A 246 7.99 9.49 -4.01
CA MET A 246 6.60 9.11 -4.30
C MET A 246 6.11 9.81 -5.57
N PRO A 247 6.67 9.45 -6.74
CA PRO A 247 6.23 10.05 -7.98
C PRO A 247 4.75 9.77 -8.22
N GLY A 248 4.03 10.79 -8.63
CA GLY A 248 2.58 10.72 -8.72
C GLY A 248 1.94 11.92 -9.38
N VAL A 249 0.64 11.79 -9.65
CA VAL A 249 -0.16 12.85 -10.26
C VAL A 249 -1.38 13.16 -9.42
N SER A 250 -1.70 14.45 -9.30
CA SER A 250 -2.86 14.92 -8.56
C SER A 250 -4.07 15.11 -9.49
N PRO A 251 -5.31 15.00 -8.97
CA PRO A 251 -6.52 15.28 -9.75
C PRO A 251 -6.52 16.67 -10.39
N LYS A 252 -5.87 17.65 -9.77
CA LYS A 252 -5.74 19.01 -10.31
C LYS A 252 -4.90 19.03 -11.60
N GLN A 253 -3.81 18.28 -11.65
CA GLN A 253 -2.97 18.16 -12.86
C GLN A 253 -3.68 17.37 -13.97
N LEU A 254 -4.57 16.45 -13.57
CA LEU A 254 -5.38 15.63 -14.46
C LEU A 254 -6.63 16.34 -15.00
N ALA A 255 -6.98 17.53 -14.51
CA ALA A 255 -8.28 18.16 -14.76
C ALA A 255 -8.64 18.32 -16.25
N ALA A 256 -7.67 18.63 -17.12
CA ALA A 256 -7.92 18.75 -18.56
C ALA A 256 -8.03 17.40 -19.31
N PHE A 257 -7.97 16.28 -18.59
CA PHE A 257 -8.21 14.92 -19.10
C PHE A 257 -9.47 14.30 -18.50
N GLU A 258 -10.27 15.09 -17.79
CA GLU A 258 -11.50 14.63 -17.16
C GLU A 258 -12.49 14.12 -18.20
N ASN A 259 -12.91 12.86 -18.07
CA ASN A 259 -13.80 12.18 -19.00
C ASN A 259 -13.35 12.20 -20.47
N SER A 260 -12.04 12.26 -20.75
CA SER A 260 -11.46 12.17 -22.09
C SER A 260 -11.55 10.76 -22.72
N TRP A 261 -12.74 10.20 -22.78
CA TRP A 261 -13.02 8.87 -23.31
C TRP A 261 -12.82 8.78 -24.83
N GLU A 262 -12.84 9.92 -25.53
CA GLU A 262 -12.54 10.03 -26.96
C GLU A 262 -11.15 9.51 -27.34
N VAL A 263 -10.23 9.40 -26.38
CA VAL A 263 -8.92 8.75 -26.57
C VAL A 263 -9.06 7.34 -27.13
N PHE A 264 -10.14 6.62 -26.80
CA PHE A 264 -10.40 5.26 -27.26
C PHE A 264 -11.03 5.18 -28.66
N LEU A 265 -11.29 6.33 -29.29
CA LEU A 265 -11.79 6.43 -30.66
C LEU A 265 -10.66 6.64 -31.69
N ASN A 266 -9.45 6.94 -31.22
CA ASN A 266 -8.36 7.43 -32.06
C ASN A 266 -7.31 6.40 -32.43
#